data_AF-A0A2N1V2H2-F1
#
_entry.id   AF-A0A2N1V2H2-F1
#
_cell.length_a   1.000
_cell.length_b   1.000
_cell.length_c   1.000
_cell.angle_alpha   90.00
_cell.angle_beta   90.00
_cell.angle_gamma   90.00
#
_symmetry.space_group_name_H-M   'P 1'
#
loop_
_entity.id
_entity.type
_entity.pdbx_description
1 polymer ?
#
loop_
_entity_poly.entity_id
_entity_poly.type
_entity_poly.pdbx_seq_one_letter_code
_entity_poly.pdbx_strand_id
1 'polypeptide(L)'
;MGFKSFTIKMPTDYTEDTLRYSIGKMISTTEFEYSIDKKSLDGRQKNNIHWLIKISVSSKAIKGGEEFDSPELDIPKVNTDKLAIVVGSGPAGFYSAYVLRKAGFRVRLIEQGPEVFQRIKDVKLFHKKRILNERSNYAFGEGGAGTFSDGKLTSRTKTIKLERNFIFNEYIEAGAPEEIRYLSKPHIGSNLLVRTAKNLRMKFIDLGGEMLFDTEMTDINLNDGIVTSIETNKGQMEADYFVIATGHSSYPVYEMLIKAGVVFQTKPFAIGNRVEHTQDIINSAQWRTKELPGVKAADYALTFNDASNPVYTFCMCPGGNVVSAPPTHGVNLVNGMSNYKRNYPFANSAIVAGLDLKKQLGREVQPLEALDWVMNLERKFYNYVDGYDAPAVKVADFINGKTTSIFPESSYPFDLRTADMADLLPANIINSQKEALRKFNKQMKGFDQGILMGLESRTSSPIQADRSREGLCDGFINLYFVGEGSGFSGGIVSSGADGIKAAIDIARKEA
;
A
#
# COMPACT_ATOMS: atom_id res chain seq x y z
N MET A 1 4.58 13.24 -39.05
CA MET A 1 3.19 12.96 -38.62
C MET A 1 2.77 14.09 -37.69
N GLY A 2 1.51 14.53 -37.72
CA GLY A 2 1.03 15.50 -36.74
C GLY A 2 0.40 14.83 -35.53
N PHE A 3 0.25 15.59 -34.45
CA PHE A 3 -0.23 15.12 -33.14
C PHE A 3 -1.44 15.93 -32.67
N LYS A 4 -2.39 15.27 -32.02
CA LYS A 4 -3.55 15.92 -31.39
C LYS A 4 -3.93 15.19 -30.10
N SER A 5 -4.19 15.95 -29.03
CA SER A 5 -4.73 15.39 -27.78
C SER A 5 -6.14 15.93 -27.52
N PHE A 6 -7.05 15.08 -27.09
CA PHE A 6 -8.42 15.45 -26.74
C PHE A 6 -9.02 14.46 -25.74
N THR A 7 -10.16 14.83 -25.14
CA THR A 7 -10.92 13.95 -24.24
C THR A 7 -12.21 13.50 -24.89
N ILE A 8 -12.47 12.20 -24.85
CA ILE A 8 -13.69 11.58 -25.36
C ILE A 8 -14.52 10.98 -24.23
N LYS A 9 -15.85 11.07 -24.37
CA LYS A 9 -16.83 10.40 -23.50
C LYS A 9 -17.23 9.07 -24.15
N MET A 10 -17.10 7.98 -23.41
CA MET A 10 -17.49 6.64 -23.87
C MET A 10 -18.44 5.97 -22.87
N PRO A 11 -19.43 5.20 -23.34
CA PRO A 11 -20.23 4.31 -22.47
C PRO A 11 -19.34 3.39 -21.62
N THR A 12 -19.85 2.86 -20.52
CA THR A 12 -19.01 2.05 -19.62
C THR A 12 -18.55 0.73 -20.23
N ASP A 13 -19.35 0.18 -21.13
CA ASP A 13 -19.18 -1.06 -21.90
C ASP A 13 -18.68 -0.87 -23.33
N TYR A 14 -18.06 0.29 -23.61
CA TYR A 14 -17.45 0.52 -24.92
C TYR A 14 -16.41 -0.57 -25.27
N THR A 15 -16.26 -0.81 -26.57
CA THR A 15 -15.26 -1.72 -27.16
C THR A 15 -14.13 -0.94 -27.81
N GLU A 16 -13.01 -1.60 -28.10
CA GLU A 16 -11.91 -0.99 -28.84
C GLU A 16 -12.38 -0.43 -30.21
N ASP A 17 -13.23 -1.16 -30.92
CA ASP A 17 -13.79 -0.73 -32.20
C ASP A 17 -14.62 0.55 -32.09
N THR A 18 -15.47 0.65 -31.07
CA THR A 18 -16.30 1.85 -30.85
C THR A 18 -15.46 3.05 -30.40
N LEU A 19 -14.37 2.82 -29.67
CA LEU A 19 -13.38 3.86 -29.35
C LEU A 19 -12.65 4.33 -30.61
N ARG A 20 -12.09 3.40 -31.40
CA ARG A 20 -11.35 3.69 -32.64
C ARG A 20 -12.23 4.44 -33.64
N TYR A 21 -13.48 4.01 -33.81
CA TYR A 21 -14.46 4.71 -34.64
C TYR A 21 -14.65 6.16 -34.18
N SER A 22 -14.82 6.38 -32.87
CA SER A 22 -15.08 7.71 -32.34
C SER A 22 -13.85 8.63 -32.41
N ILE A 23 -12.64 8.09 -32.23
CA ILE A 23 -11.38 8.81 -32.49
C ILE A 23 -11.33 9.24 -33.96
N GLY A 24 -11.51 8.29 -34.88
CA GLY A 24 -11.43 8.54 -36.33
C GLY A 24 -12.40 9.62 -36.80
N LYS A 25 -13.62 9.65 -36.24
CA LYS A 25 -14.60 10.71 -36.50
C LYS A 25 -14.15 12.09 -36.02
N MET A 26 -13.42 12.18 -34.90
CA MET A 26 -12.93 13.46 -34.35
C MET A 26 -11.72 14.05 -35.09
N ILE A 27 -10.96 13.20 -35.80
CA ILE A 27 -9.77 13.60 -36.56
C ILE A 27 -9.95 13.49 -38.08
N SER A 28 -11.13 13.04 -38.53
CA SER A 28 -11.49 12.85 -39.94
C SER A 28 -10.54 11.92 -40.71
N THR A 29 -10.07 10.83 -40.11
CA THR A 29 -9.25 9.80 -40.76
C THR A 29 -9.40 8.42 -40.08
N THR A 30 -9.20 7.34 -40.84
CA THR A 30 -9.13 5.95 -40.33
C THR A 30 -7.69 5.48 -40.09
N GLU A 31 -6.71 6.23 -40.63
CA GLU A 31 -5.28 5.94 -40.56
C GLU A 31 -4.65 6.79 -39.46
N PHE A 32 -4.53 6.22 -38.27
CA PHE A 32 -3.96 6.86 -37.09
C PHE A 32 -3.47 5.82 -36.08
N GLU A 33 -2.54 6.25 -35.24
CA GLU A 33 -2.17 5.56 -34.01
C GLU A 33 -2.64 6.40 -32.82
N TYR A 34 -2.88 5.77 -31.68
CA TYR A 34 -3.29 6.49 -30.48
C TYR A 34 -2.74 5.85 -29.20
N SER A 35 -2.59 6.68 -28.17
CA SER A 35 -2.31 6.27 -26.81
C SER A 35 -3.37 6.82 -25.86
N ILE A 36 -3.72 6.05 -24.82
CA ILE A 36 -4.57 6.54 -23.75
C ILE A 36 -3.67 7.19 -22.69
N ASP A 37 -3.83 8.50 -22.51
CA ASP A 37 -3.07 9.26 -21.51
C ASP A 37 -3.71 9.15 -20.12
N LYS A 38 -5.05 9.10 -20.08
CA LYS A 38 -5.82 9.02 -18.84
C LYS A 38 -7.21 8.44 -19.09
N LYS A 39 -7.67 7.54 -18.23
CA LYS A 39 -9.04 7.02 -18.20
C LYS A 39 -9.61 7.14 -16.79
N SER A 40 -10.76 7.79 -16.66
CA SER A 40 -11.46 7.97 -15.38
C SER A 40 -12.96 7.79 -15.53
N LEU A 41 -13.59 7.13 -14.56
CA LEU A 41 -15.04 6.94 -14.53
C LEU A 41 -15.71 8.20 -13.95
N ASP A 42 -16.58 8.85 -14.71
CA ASP A 42 -17.41 9.94 -14.20
C ASP A 42 -18.72 9.35 -13.66
N GLY A 43 -18.79 9.23 -12.34
CA GLY A 43 -19.97 8.75 -11.61
C GLY A 43 -20.79 9.85 -10.94
N ARG A 44 -20.54 11.15 -11.24
CA ARG A 44 -21.19 12.27 -10.54
C ARG A 44 -22.71 12.29 -10.74
N GLN A 45 -23.16 11.91 -11.93
CA GLN A 45 -24.56 11.73 -12.25
C GLN A 45 -24.86 10.23 -12.33
N LYS A 46 -25.53 9.67 -11.32
CA LYS A 46 -25.77 8.22 -11.23
C LYS A 46 -26.58 7.62 -12.40
N ASN A 47 -27.33 8.44 -13.14
CA ASN A 47 -28.08 8.03 -14.33
C ASN A 47 -27.27 8.17 -15.64
N ASN A 48 -26.03 8.66 -15.58
CA ASN A 48 -25.18 8.92 -16.75
C ASN A 48 -23.71 8.65 -16.39
N ILE A 49 -23.43 7.42 -15.97
CA ILE A 49 -22.07 6.99 -15.67
C ILE A 49 -21.36 6.65 -16.97
N HIS A 50 -20.19 7.23 -17.18
CA HIS A 50 -19.43 7.06 -18.43
C HIS A 50 -17.93 7.19 -18.18
N TRP A 51 -17.13 6.68 -19.12
CA TRP A 51 -15.69 6.89 -19.13
C TRP A 51 -15.35 8.25 -19.75
N LEU A 52 -14.44 8.97 -19.10
CA LEU A 52 -13.68 10.09 -19.68
C LEU A 52 -12.30 9.57 -20.04
N ILE A 53 -11.96 9.60 -21.33
CA ILE A 53 -10.71 9.08 -21.86
C ILE A 53 -9.96 10.23 -22.53
N LYS A 54 -8.82 10.62 -21.96
CA LYS A 54 -7.86 11.53 -22.59
C LYS A 54 -6.95 10.71 -23.49
N ILE A 55 -6.86 11.12 -24.75
CA ILE A 55 -6.19 10.36 -25.81
C ILE A 55 -5.24 11.30 -26.54
N SER A 56 -4.05 10.79 -26.87
CA SER A 56 -3.13 11.41 -27.81
C SER A 56 -3.12 10.58 -29.09
N VAL A 57 -3.20 11.25 -30.23
CA VAL A 57 -3.34 10.64 -31.55
C VAL A 57 -2.25 11.18 -32.47
N SER A 58 -1.62 10.29 -33.24
CA SER A 58 -0.70 10.63 -34.31
C SER A 58 -1.27 10.19 -35.67
N SER A 59 -1.14 11.04 -36.68
CA SER A 59 -1.54 10.70 -38.06
C SER A 59 -0.86 11.62 -39.08
N LYS A 60 -0.70 11.13 -40.32
CA LYS A 60 -0.29 11.95 -41.46
C LYS A 60 -1.34 13.02 -41.82
N ALA A 61 -2.61 12.80 -41.48
CA ALA A 61 -3.69 13.76 -41.75
C ALA A 61 -3.72 14.95 -40.78
N ILE A 62 -3.04 14.84 -39.64
CA ILE A 62 -2.94 15.91 -38.64
C ILE A 62 -1.78 16.83 -39.04
N LYS A 63 -2.02 18.15 -39.03
CA LYS A 63 -0.99 19.17 -39.27
C LYS A 63 -0.52 19.75 -37.94
N GLY A 64 0.79 19.74 -37.70
CA GLY A 64 1.40 20.27 -36.48
C GLY A 64 1.08 19.45 -35.21
N GLY A 65 1.29 20.07 -34.05
CA GLY A 65 1.18 19.42 -32.74
C GLY A 65 2.56 19.05 -32.19
N GLU A 66 2.71 19.18 -30.87
CA GLU A 66 3.90 18.70 -30.17
C GLU A 66 3.70 17.24 -29.78
N GLU A 67 4.71 16.43 -30.08
CA GLU A 67 4.81 15.10 -29.51
C GLU A 67 4.93 15.23 -27.98
N PHE A 68 4.23 14.37 -27.26
CA PHE A 68 4.24 14.41 -25.79
C PHE A 68 5.60 13.90 -25.30
N ASP A 69 6.53 14.81 -25.01
CA ASP A 69 7.78 14.44 -24.36
C ASP A 69 7.48 13.82 -22.99
N SER A 70 7.99 12.61 -22.80
CA SER A 70 7.80 11.82 -21.59
C SER A 70 9.15 11.71 -20.91
N PRO A 71 9.55 12.72 -20.12
CA PRO A 71 10.86 12.73 -19.49
C PRO A 71 11.06 11.45 -18.70
N GLU A 72 12.21 10.83 -18.90
CA GLU A 72 12.60 9.62 -18.20
C GLU A 72 13.26 9.94 -16.87
N LEU A 73 13.29 8.94 -15.99
CA LEU A 73 14.01 9.04 -14.74
C LEU A 73 15.52 8.96 -15.03
N ASP A 74 16.24 10.05 -14.76
CA ASP A 74 17.69 10.08 -14.85
C ASP A 74 18.33 9.27 -13.71
N ILE A 75 19.02 8.18 -14.07
CA ILE A 75 19.77 7.32 -13.15
C ILE A 75 21.27 7.51 -13.45
N PRO A 76 22.03 8.19 -12.57
CA PRO A 76 23.45 8.41 -12.76
C PRO A 76 24.20 7.09 -12.97
N LYS A 77 25.11 7.06 -13.93
CA LYS A 77 26.00 5.92 -14.18
C LYS A 77 27.32 6.17 -13.48
N VAL A 78 27.68 5.25 -12.60
CA VAL A 78 28.88 5.31 -11.78
C VAL A 78 29.76 4.11 -12.09
N ASN A 79 31.06 4.33 -12.28
CA ASN A 79 32.04 3.26 -12.36
C ASN A 79 32.62 3.01 -10.96
N THR A 80 31.98 2.12 -10.20
CA THR A 80 32.34 1.81 -8.81
C THR A 80 32.23 0.31 -8.54
N ASP A 81 33.07 -0.19 -7.63
CA ASP A 81 33.01 -1.55 -7.08
C ASP A 81 32.33 -1.60 -5.70
N LYS A 82 31.85 -0.45 -5.20
CA LYS A 82 31.16 -0.33 -3.91
C LYS A 82 29.93 -1.23 -3.83
N LEU A 83 29.75 -1.81 -2.64
CA LEU A 83 28.65 -2.68 -2.28
C LEU A 83 27.61 -1.91 -1.47
N ALA A 84 26.35 -2.00 -1.90
CA ALA A 84 25.21 -1.57 -1.10
C ALA A 84 24.42 -2.79 -0.61
N ILE A 85 24.10 -2.81 0.69
CA ILE A 85 23.14 -3.73 1.27
C ILE A 85 21.81 -3.02 1.44
N VAL A 86 20.76 -3.63 0.91
CA VAL A 86 19.37 -3.16 1.07
C VAL A 86 18.61 -4.17 1.91
N VAL A 87 17.89 -3.71 2.94
CA VAL A 87 17.21 -4.56 3.92
C VAL A 87 15.70 -4.42 3.79
N GLY A 88 15.03 -5.49 3.36
CA GLY A 88 13.59 -5.57 3.11
C GLY A 88 13.25 -5.46 1.62
N SER A 89 12.46 -6.40 1.12
CA SER A 89 12.11 -6.52 -0.31
C SER A 89 10.77 -5.89 -0.69
N GLY A 90 10.20 -5.07 0.20
CA GLY A 90 9.03 -4.25 -0.11
C GLY A 90 9.32 -3.24 -1.23
N PRO A 91 8.32 -2.46 -1.69
CA PRO A 91 8.49 -1.53 -2.81
C PRO A 91 9.67 -0.57 -2.65
N ALA A 92 9.89 -0.03 -1.45
CA ALA A 92 11.03 0.85 -1.20
C ALA A 92 12.37 0.13 -1.41
N GLY A 93 12.59 -1.00 -0.74
CA GLY A 93 13.87 -1.71 -0.82
C GLY A 93 14.12 -2.34 -2.19
N PHE A 94 13.11 -2.92 -2.84
CA PHE A 94 13.27 -3.43 -4.20
C PHE A 94 13.72 -2.32 -5.15
N TYR A 95 13.04 -1.16 -5.16
CA TYR A 95 13.40 -0.09 -6.07
C TYR A 95 14.70 0.62 -5.69
N SER A 96 15.08 0.69 -4.41
CA SER A 96 16.43 1.12 -4.01
C SER A 96 17.50 0.19 -4.60
N ALA A 97 17.35 -1.11 -4.39
CA ALA A 97 18.31 -2.11 -4.89
C ALA A 97 18.40 -2.11 -6.42
N TYR A 98 17.25 -2.08 -7.09
CA TYR A 98 17.15 -2.12 -8.54
C TYR A 98 17.77 -0.87 -9.20
N VAL A 99 17.52 0.33 -8.65
CA VAL A 99 18.11 1.57 -9.17
C VAL A 99 19.61 1.65 -8.88
N LEU A 100 20.07 1.25 -7.68
CA LEU A 100 21.51 1.18 -7.38
C LEU A 100 22.24 0.23 -8.35
N ARG A 101 21.64 -0.92 -8.64
CA ARG A 101 22.20 -1.87 -9.61
C ARG A 101 22.24 -1.29 -11.01
N LYS A 102 21.16 -0.61 -11.45
CA LYS A 102 21.15 0.14 -12.71
C LYS A 102 22.19 1.27 -12.74
N ALA A 103 22.51 1.89 -11.61
CA ALA A 103 23.50 2.95 -11.51
C ALA A 103 24.95 2.44 -11.61
N GLY A 104 25.22 1.19 -11.28
CA GLY A 104 26.54 0.55 -11.44
C GLY A 104 27.03 -0.23 -10.21
N PHE A 105 26.40 -0.02 -9.06
CA PHE A 105 26.83 -0.61 -7.77
C PHE A 105 26.68 -2.12 -7.73
N ARG A 106 27.51 -2.78 -6.92
CA ARG A 106 27.19 -4.12 -6.42
C ARG A 106 26.07 -4.00 -5.41
N VAL A 107 25.05 -4.85 -5.50
CA VAL A 107 23.88 -4.75 -4.62
C VAL A 107 23.49 -6.12 -4.08
N ARG A 108 23.33 -6.20 -2.76
CA ARG A 108 22.73 -7.32 -2.05
C ARG A 108 21.43 -6.87 -1.38
N LEU A 109 20.32 -7.43 -1.79
CA LEU A 109 19.00 -7.23 -1.20
C LEU A 109 18.69 -8.40 -0.26
N ILE A 110 18.54 -8.14 1.03
CA ILE A 110 18.16 -9.17 2.02
C ILE A 110 16.70 -9.02 2.43
N GLU A 111 16.03 -10.15 2.67
CA GLU A 111 14.64 -10.21 3.10
C GLU A 111 14.50 -11.26 4.21
N GLN A 112 13.87 -10.89 5.33
CA GLN A 112 13.71 -11.78 6.47
C GLN A 112 12.75 -12.94 6.18
N GLY A 113 11.77 -12.71 5.29
CA GLY A 113 10.84 -13.74 4.87
C GLY A 113 11.26 -14.48 3.60
N PRO A 114 10.40 -15.40 3.13
CA PRO A 114 10.72 -16.25 1.99
C PRO A 114 10.25 -15.64 0.66
N GLU A 115 10.59 -16.34 -0.43
CA GLU A 115 10.03 -16.12 -1.77
C GLU A 115 8.49 -16.19 -1.76
N VAL A 116 7.86 -15.43 -2.66
CA VAL A 116 6.42 -15.16 -2.67
C VAL A 116 5.56 -16.42 -2.76
N PHE A 117 6.01 -17.46 -3.45
CA PHE A 117 5.24 -18.71 -3.55
C PHE A 117 5.29 -19.54 -2.28
N GLN A 118 6.41 -19.51 -1.54
CA GLN A 118 6.48 -20.12 -0.22
C GLN A 118 5.62 -19.31 0.76
N ARG A 119 5.71 -17.98 0.69
CA ARG A 119 4.87 -17.06 1.45
C ARG A 119 3.37 -17.32 1.30
N ILE A 120 2.90 -17.61 0.08
CA ILE A 120 1.50 -18.02 -0.16
C ILE A 120 1.13 -19.29 0.61
N LYS A 121 2.02 -20.30 0.64
CA LYS A 121 1.74 -21.55 1.35
C LYS A 121 1.62 -21.30 2.85
N ASP A 122 2.46 -20.45 3.41
CA ASP A 122 2.46 -20.14 4.84
C ASP A 122 1.21 -19.35 5.24
N VAL A 123 0.79 -18.35 4.44
CA VAL A 123 -0.49 -17.65 4.65
C VAL A 123 -1.69 -18.61 4.56
N LYS A 124 -1.69 -19.54 3.60
CA LYS A 124 -2.75 -20.56 3.50
C LYS A 124 -2.75 -21.51 4.70
N LEU A 125 -1.57 -21.87 5.20
CA LEU A 125 -1.43 -22.71 6.39
C LEU A 125 -2.00 -21.98 7.62
N PHE A 126 -1.70 -20.68 7.76
CA PHE A 126 -2.27 -19.85 8.82
C PHE A 126 -3.80 -19.84 8.77
N HIS A 127 -4.40 -19.57 7.62
CA HIS A 127 -5.88 -19.58 7.51
C HIS A 127 -6.49 -20.96 7.76
N LYS A 128 -5.83 -22.05 7.35
CA LYS A 128 -6.37 -23.41 7.49
C LYS A 128 -6.17 -24.00 8.88
N LYS A 129 -5.07 -23.66 9.55
CA LYS A 129 -4.60 -24.35 10.77
C LYS A 129 -4.36 -23.41 11.94
N ARG A 130 -4.54 -22.10 11.77
CA ARG A 130 -4.23 -21.05 12.77
C ARG A 130 -2.76 -21.08 13.22
N ILE A 131 -1.86 -21.56 12.36
CA ILE A 131 -0.41 -21.61 12.61
C ILE A 131 0.22 -20.41 11.89
N LEU A 132 0.60 -19.40 12.67
CA LEU A 132 1.27 -18.21 12.14
C LEU A 132 2.77 -18.47 11.99
N ASN A 133 3.33 -18.06 10.85
CA ASN A 133 4.78 -17.93 10.69
C ASN A 133 5.17 -16.45 10.79
N GLU A 134 5.90 -16.08 11.85
CA GLU A 134 6.30 -14.68 12.10
C GLU A 134 7.27 -14.14 11.05
N ARG A 135 7.91 -15.01 10.27
CA ARG A 135 8.79 -14.61 9.16
C ARG A 135 8.12 -14.68 7.79
N SER A 136 6.92 -15.24 7.71
CA SER A 136 6.22 -15.46 6.43
C SER A 136 4.71 -15.25 6.59
N ASN A 137 4.28 -14.01 6.39
CA ASN A 137 2.91 -13.58 6.63
C ASN A 137 2.53 -12.38 5.77
N TYR A 138 1.42 -11.72 6.07
CA TYR A 138 0.95 -10.55 5.33
C TYR A 138 1.91 -9.35 5.35
N ALA A 139 2.77 -9.24 6.36
CA ALA A 139 3.78 -8.18 6.46
C ALA A 139 5.13 -8.56 5.83
N PHE A 140 5.59 -9.79 6.03
CA PHE A 140 6.98 -10.19 5.78
C PHE A 140 7.16 -11.24 4.68
N GLY A 141 8.23 -11.12 3.90
CA GLY A 141 8.54 -11.92 2.70
C GLY A 141 8.50 -11.09 1.40
N GLU A 142 8.78 -11.75 0.27
CA GLU A 142 8.96 -11.10 -1.04
C GLU A 142 7.83 -10.09 -1.38
N GLY A 143 8.23 -8.86 -1.68
CA GLY A 143 7.34 -7.74 -2.01
C GLY A 143 6.70 -7.03 -0.81
N GLY A 144 7.00 -7.46 0.43
CA GLY A 144 6.55 -6.83 1.67
C GLY A 144 5.02 -6.79 1.82
N ALA A 145 4.50 -5.80 2.54
CA ALA A 145 3.06 -5.64 2.79
C ALA A 145 2.22 -5.38 1.52
N GLY A 146 2.85 -4.99 0.41
CA GLY A 146 2.15 -4.71 -0.85
C GLY A 146 1.63 -5.96 -1.56
N THR A 147 2.27 -7.12 -1.37
CA THR A 147 2.02 -8.34 -2.16
C THR A 147 0.60 -8.89 -2.05
N PHE A 148 0.05 -8.95 -0.83
CA PHE A 148 -1.29 -9.48 -0.57
C PHE A 148 -2.30 -8.36 -0.35
N SER A 149 -2.39 -7.46 -1.33
CA SER A 149 -3.30 -6.31 -1.30
C SER A 149 -4.08 -6.19 -2.61
N ASP A 150 -5.08 -5.30 -2.66
CA ASP A 150 -5.70 -4.89 -3.93
C ASP A 150 -4.68 -4.22 -4.89
N GLY A 151 -3.49 -3.84 -4.41
CA GLY A 151 -2.42 -3.31 -5.25
C GLY A 151 -2.74 -1.94 -5.81
N LYS A 152 -3.41 -1.08 -5.04
CA LYS A 152 -3.75 0.28 -5.45
C LYS A 152 -2.48 1.10 -5.61
N LEU A 153 -2.32 1.71 -6.77
CA LEU A 153 -1.13 2.50 -7.11
C LEU A 153 -1.39 4.01 -7.08
N THR A 154 -2.43 4.44 -6.36
CA THR A 154 -2.72 5.85 -6.16
C THR A 154 -1.73 6.47 -5.18
N SER A 155 -1.21 7.65 -5.49
CA SER A 155 -0.41 8.46 -4.56
C SER A 155 -0.96 9.88 -4.51
N ARG A 156 -0.94 10.49 -3.31
CA ARG A 156 -1.30 11.91 -3.11
C ARG A 156 -0.11 12.84 -3.42
N THR A 157 1.11 12.30 -3.49
CA THR A 157 2.34 13.06 -3.74
C THR A 157 2.44 13.45 -5.21
N LYS A 158 2.45 14.76 -5.50
CA LYS A 158 2.54 15.29 -6.86
C LYS A 158 3.98 15.39 -7.39
N THR A 159 4.98 15.29 -6.52
CA THR A 159 6.40 15.50 -6.80
C THR A 159 7.17 14.21 -7.12
N ILE A 160 6.47 13.12 -7.48
CA ILE A 160 7.06 11.81 -7.78
C ILE A 160 6.67 11.28 -9.17
N LYS A 161 6.44 12.19 -10.13
CA LYS A 161 5.90 11.82 -11.45
C LYS A 161 6.85 10.88 -12.20
N LEU A 162 8.15 11.16 -12.19
CA LEU A 162 9.16 10.38 -12.92
C LEU A 162 9.34 9.00 -12.30
N GLU A 163 9.46 8.95 -10.98
CA GLU A 163 9.59 7.73 -10.19
C GLU A 163 8.35 6.85 -10.35
N ARG A 164 7.15 7.42 -10.29
CA ARG A 164 5.90 6.68 -10.53
C ARG A 164 5.87 6.09 -11.93
N ASN A 165 6.23 6.86 -12.95
CA ASN A 165 6.22 6.39 -14.34
C ASN A 165 7.24 5.25 -14.52
N PHE A 166 8.43 5.37 -13.94
CA PHE A 166 9.42 4.30 -13.90
C PHE A 166 8.87 3.04 -13.23
N ILE A 167 8.28 3.17 -12.03
CA ILE A 167 7.64 2.06 -11.30
C ILE A 167 6.58 1.37 -12.15
N PHE A 168 5.72 2.14 -12.83
CA PHE A 168 4.65 1.58 -13.66
C PHE A 168 5.20 0.83 -14.86
N ASN A 169 6.21 1.37 -15.55
CA ASN A 169 6.90 0.67 -16.64
C ASN A 169 7.48 -0.66 -16.18
N GLU A 170 8.22 -0.65 -15.07
CA GLU A 170 8.86 -1.85 -14.53
C GLU A 170 7.83 -2.90 -14.09
N TYR A 171 6.69 -2.47 -13.50
CA TYR A 171 5.58 -3.36 -13.17
C TYR A 171 4.93 -3.98 -14.42
N ILE A 172 4.68 -3.19 -15.45
CA ILE A 172 4.09 -3.64 -16.71
C ILE A 172 5.01 -4.64 -17.41
N GLU A 173 6.30 -4.33 -17.52
CA GLU A 173 7.31 -5.26 -18.06
C GLU A 173 7.42 -6.54 -17.22
N ALA A 174 7.14 -6.46 -15.91
CA ALA A 174 7.05 -7.60 -15.02
C ALA A 174 5.66 -8.30 -15.04
N GLY A 175 4.77 -7.96 -15.99
CA GLY A 175 3.50 -8.64 -16.22
C GLY A 175 2.29 -8.04 -15.49
N ALA A 176 2.39 -6.80 -14.98
CA ALA A 176 1.23 -6.05 -14.53
C ALA A 176 0.38 -5.55 -15.72
N PRO A 177 -0.92 -5.31 -15.54
CA PRO A 177 -1.81 -4.83 -16.61
C PRO A 177 -1.42 -3.45 -17.14
N GLU A 178 -1.39 -3.27 -18.47
CA GLU A 178 -1.11 -1.97 -19.12
C GLU A 178 -2.02 -0.84 -18.64
N GLU A 179 -3.25 -1.16 -18.21
CA GLU A 179 -4.21 -0.17 -17.71
C GLU A 179 -3.74 0.59 -16.47
N ILE A 180 -2.74 0.10 -15.73
CA ILE A 180 -2.17 0.86 -14.61
C ILE A 180 -1.53 2.18 -15.06
N ARG A 181 -1.06 2.24 -16.31
CA ARG A 181 -0.42 3.42 -16.91
C ARG A 181 -1.37 4.61 -16.98
N TYR A 182 -2.65 4.36 -17.29
CA TYR A 182 -3.58 5.40 -17.67
C TYR A 182 -4.84 5.47 -16.79
N LEU A 183 -5.17 4.44 -16.01
CA LEU A 183 -6.32 4.53 -15.10
C LEU A 183 -6.09 5.58 -14.01
N SER A 184 -7.12 6.35 -13.66
CA SER A 184 -7.05 7.34 -12.58
C SER A 184 -6.97 6.72 -11.18
N LYS A 185 -7.47 5.49 -11.03
CA LYS A 185 -7.42 4.69 -9.81
C LYS A 185 -6.83 3.31 -10.14
N PRO A 186 -5.54 3.25 -10.51
CA PRO A 186 -4.91 2.03 -11.00
C PRO A 186 -4.76 1.01 -9.88
N HIS A 187 -4.92 -0.28 -10.22
CA HIS A 187 -4.70 -1.39 -9.32
C HIS A 187 -4.21 -2.64 -10.07
N ILE A 188 -3.50 -3.52 -9.36
CA ILE A 188 -2.95 -4.77 -9.93
C ILE A 188 -3.70 -5.99 -9.40
N GLY A 189 -4.13 -5.98 -8.13
CA GLY A 189 -4.73 -7.12 -7.44
C GLY A 189 -3.71 -8.17 -6.98
N SER A 190 -4.02 -8.83 -5.87
CA SER A 190 -3.06 -9.71 -5.17
C SER A 190 -2.56 -10.87 -6.02
N ASN A 191 -3.46 -11.49 -6.79
CA ASN A 191 -3.13 -12.63 -7.64
C ASN A 191 -2.12 -12.29 -8.75
N LEU A 192 -2.09 -11.04 -9.22
CA LEU A 192 -1.11 -10.58 -10.21
C LEU A 192 0.16 -10.05 -9.53
N LEU A 193 0.04 -9.34 -8.40
CA LEU A 193 1.19 -8.85 -7.63
C LEU A 193 2.17 -9.96 -7.25
N VAL A 194 1.67 -11.15 -6.90
CA VAL A 194 2.51 -12.33 -6.65
C VAL A 194 3.44 -12.63 -7.83
N ARG A 195 2.91 -12.60 -9.05
CA ARG A 195 3.69 -12.89 -10.26
C ARG A 195 4.60 -11.72 -10.61
N THR A 196 4.08 -10.50 -10.50
CA THR A 196 4.85 -9.27 -10.73
C THR A 196 6.07 -9.20 -9.80
N ALA A 197 5.91 -9.48 -8.51
CA ALA A 197 7.02 -9.48 -7.54
C ALA A 197 8.11 -10.48 -7.92
N LYS A 198 7.74 -11.72 -8.27
CA LYS A 198 8.71 -12.72 -8.77
C LYS A 198 9.43 -12.23 -10.03
N ASN A 199 8.70 -11.70 -11.00
CA ASN A 199 9.29 -11.26 -12.26
C ASN A 199 10.25 -10.08 -12.06
N LEU A 200 9.92 -9.15 -11.16
CA LEU A 200 10.80 -8.07 -10.75
C LEU A 200 12.09 -8.58 -10.10
N ARG A 201 11.99 -9.58 -9.22
CA ARG A 201 13.18 -10.26 -8.69
C ARG A 201 14.04 -10.84 -9.82
N MET A 202 13.44 -11.54 -10.78
CA MET A 202 14.20 -12.12 -11.90
C MET A 202 14.93 -11.02 -12.69
N LYS A 203 14.26 -9.91 -13.01
CA LYS A 203 14.91 -8.75 -13.66
C LYS A 203 16.08 -8.20 -12.85
N PHE A 204 15.96 -8.11 -11.52
CA PHE A 204 17.04 -7.65 -10.65
C PHE A 204 18.24 -8.62 -10.66
N ILE A 205 17.96 -9.93 -10.61
CA ILE A 205 19.00 -10.97 -10.69
C ILE A 205 19.70 -10.95 -12.05
N ASP A 206 18.94 -10.79 -13.15
CA ASP A 206 19.48 -10.72 -14.51
C ASP A 206 20.41 -9.50 -14.72
N LEU A 207 20.20 -8.42 -13.95
CA LEU A 207 21.13 -7.28 -13.90
C LEU A 207 22.40 -7.55 -13.06
N GLY A 208 22.51 -8.72 -12.42
CA GLY A 208 23.61 -9.09 -11.53
C GLY A 208 23.39 -8.69 -10.06
N GLY A 209 22.15 -8.41 -9.66
CA GLY A 209 21.78 -8.20 -8.26
C GLY A 209 21.71 -9.50 -7.48
N GLU A 210 22.16 -9.48 -6.22
CA GLU A 210 22.04 -10.62 -5.31
C GLU A 210 20.82 -10.43 -4.40
N MET A 211 19.93 -11.42 -4.30
CA MET A 211 18.79 -11.38 -3.40
C MET A 211 18.78 -12.58 -2.45
N LEU A 212 18.81 -12.32 -1.14
CA LEU A 212 18.87 -13.34 -0.09
C LEU A 212 17.58 -13.33 0.73
N PHE A 213 16.81 -14.41 0.63
CA PHE A 213 15.62 -14.64 1.46
C PHE A 213 15.98 -15.31 2.79
N ASP A 214 15.02 -15.37 3.71
CA ASP A 214 15.17 -15.95 5.05
C ASP A 214 16.41 -15.39 5.81
N THR A 215 16.75 -14.13 5.52
CA THR A 215 17.92 -13.39 6.00
C THR A 215 17.46 -12.16 6.76
N GLU A 216 17.38 -12.30 8.07
CA GLU A 216 16.89 -11.29 9.01
C GLU A 216 18.07 -10.47 9.54
N MET A 217 18.00 -9.14 9.39
CA MET A 217 18.93 -8.22 10.04
C MET A 217 18.58 -8.10 11.53
N THR A 218 19.56 -8.29 12.39
CA THR A 218 19.39 -8.32 13.85
C THR A 218 20.13 -7.21 14.57
N ASP A 219 21.23 -6.70 14.01
CA ASP A 219 22.02 -5.61 14.62
C ASP A 219 22.82 -4.84 13.56
N ILE A 220 23.43 -3.73 13.98
CA ILE A 220 24.28 -2.87 13.15
C ILE A 220 25.57 -2.54 13.89
N ASN A 221 26.71 -2.71 13.21
CA ASN A 221 28.01 -2.27 13.70
C ASN A 221 28.39 -0.95 13.05
N LEU A 222 28.83 0.02 13.86
CA LEU A 222 29.19 1.36 13.38
C LEU A 222 30.39 1.93 14.12
N ASN A 223 31.10 2.83 13.44
CA ASN A 223 32.21 3.60 13.98
C ASN A 223 32.04 5.06 13.55
N ASP A 224 31.96 5.99 14.50
CA ASP A 224 31.84 7.44 14.27
C ASP A 224 30.79 7.83 13.20
N GLY A 225 29.57 7.27 13.29
CA GLY A 225 28.47 7.57 12.34
C GLY A 225 28.56 6.86 10.98
N ILE A 226 29.58 6.01 10.78
CA ILE A 226 29.74 5.15 9.61
C ILE A 226 29.33 3.74 10.00
N VAL A 227 28.31 3.19 9.35
CA VAL A 227 27.97 1.77 9.49
C VAL A 227 29.00 0.95 8.71
N THR A 228 29.63 -0.01 9.38
CA THR A 228 30.67 -0.86 8.78
C THR A 228 30.10 -2.22 8.36
N SER A 229 29.12 -2.74 9.10
CA SER A 229 28.45 -3.99 8.79
C SER A 229 27.08 -4.09 9.47
N ILE A 230 26.28 -5.05 8.98
CA ILE A 230 25.07 -5.51 9.65
C ILE A 230 25.27 -6.93 10.18
N GLU A 231 24.62 -7.25 11.29
CA GLU A 231 24.48 -8.62 11.76
C GLU A 231 23.18 -9.23 11.22
N THR A 232 23.25 -10.48 10.78
CA THR A 232 22.08 -11.25 10.35
C THR A 232 22.02 -12.61 11.01
N ASN A 233 20.87 -13.27 10.93
CA ASN A 233 20.73 -14.68 11.28
C ASN A 233 21.59 -15.64 10.41
N LYS A 234 22.29 -15.12 9.39
CA LYS A 234 23.21 -15.85 8.50
C LYS A 234 24.67 -15.41 8.65
N GLY A 235 24.97 -14.54 9.61
CA GLY A 235 26.29 -13.98 9.86
C GLY A 235 26.41 -12.51 9.49
N GLN A 236 27.59 -11.96 9.74
CA GLN A 236 27.92 -10.55 9.51
C GLN A 236 28.07 -10.25 8.01
N MET A 237 27.62 -9.06 7.59
CA MET A 237 27.78 -8.59 6.21
C MET A 237 28.28 -7.14 6.17
N GLU A 238 29.46 -6.93 5.58
CA GLU A 238 30.06 -5.61 5.34
C GLU A 238 29.56 -5.01 4.02
N ALA A 239 29.46 -3.68 3.97
CA ALA A 239 29.10 -2.90 2.78
C ALA A 239 29.50 -1.43 2.94
N ASP A 240 29.52 -0.70 1.83
CA ASP A 240 29.78 0.74 1.79
C ASP A 240 28.53 1.56 2.12
N TYR A 241 27.34 1.05 1.74
CA TYR A 241 26.05 1.69 1.96
C TYR A 241 24.99 0.72 2.49
N PHE A 242 24.13 1.23 3.37
CA PHE A 242 23.05 0.47 3.97
C PHE A 242 21.72 1.20 3.77
N VAL A 243 20.77 0.55 3.11
CA VAL A 243 19.41 1.08 2.90
C VAL A 243 18.41 0.20 3.64
N ILE A 244 17.90 0.70 4.76
CA ILE A 244 16.86 0.04 5.54
C ILE A 244 15.49 0.35 4.93
N ALA A 245 14.70 -0.67 4.63
CA ALA A 245 13.41 -0.57 3.97
C ALA A 245 12.40 -1.61 4.51
N THR A 246 12.42 -1.81 5.83
CA THR A 246 11.75 -2.91 6.55
C THR A 246 10.24 -2.73 6.77
N GLY A 247 9.66 -1.63 6.26
CA GLY A 247 8.26 -1.28 6.51
C GLY A 247 7.99 -0.94 7.98
N HIS A 248 6.74 -0.61 8.31
CA HIS A 248 6.37 -0.18 9.66
C HIS A 248 6.02 -1.33 10.61
N SER A 249 6.20 -2.59 10.17
CA SER A 249 5.73 -3.76 10.92
C SER A 249 6.81 -4.48 11.73
N SER A 250 8.09 -4.18 11.51
CA SER A 250 9.21 -4.77 12.23
C SER A 250 9.64 -3.88 13.39
N TYR A 251 9.00 -4.06 14.55
CA TYR A 251 9.32 -3.29 15.77
C TYR A 251 10.74 -3.55 16.30
N PRO A 252 11.26 -4.79 16.27
CA PRO A 252 12.65 -5.05 16.66
C PRO A 252 13.67 -4.22 15.88
N VAL A 253 13.41 -3.94 14.59
CA VAL A 253 14.29 -3.07 13.79
C VAL A 253 14.25 -1.62 14.27
N TYR A 254 13.09 -1.10 14.68
CA TYR A 254 13.02 0.24 15.27
C TYR A 254 13.80 0.31 16.59
N GLU A 255 13.62 -0.65 17.48
CA GLU A 255 14.34 -0.73 18.75
C GLU A 255 15.86 -0.76 18.54
N MET A 256 16.31 -1.59 17.60
CA MET A 256 17.71 -1.70 17.23
C MET A 256 18.26 -0.39 16.64
N LEU A 257 17.53 0.25 15.71
CA LEU A 257 17.96 1.53 15.12
C LEU A 257 18.03 2.65 16.16
N ILE A 258 17.05 2.72 17.08
CA ILE A 258 17.05 3.68 18.20
C ILE A 258 18.27 3.45 19.09
N LYS A 259 18.57 2.19 19.43
CA LYS A 259 19.76 1.83 20.22
C LYS A 259 21.06 2.19 19.50
N ALA A 260 21.10 2.07 18.18
CA ALA A 260 22.23 2.44 17.34
C ALA A 260 22.38 3.97 17.17
N GLY A 261 21.47 4.78 17.70
CA GLY A 261 21.54 6.24 17.70
C GLY A 261 20.72 6.92 16.60
N VAL A 262 19.93 6.19 15.81
CA VAL A 262 18.98 6.81 14.87
C VAL A 262 17.89 7.52 15.65
N VAL A 263 17.73 8.81 15.40
CA VAL A 263 16.74 9.64 16.08
C VAL A 263 15.35 9.40 15.49
N PHE A 264 14.35 9.24 16.36
CA PHE A 264 12.95 9.14 15.98
C PHE A 264 12.10 10.16 16.74
N GLN A 265 11.01 10.57 16.12
CA GLN A 265 9.94 11.34 16.76
C GLN A 265 8.60 10.62 16.62
N THR A 266 7.71 10.81 17.57
CA THR A 266 6.32 10.34 17.44
C THR A 266 5.60 11.09 16.33
N LYS A 267 4.79 10.37 15.56
CA LYS A 267 4.04 10.90 14.44
C LYS A 267 2.56 10.52 14.56
N PRO A 268 1.62 11.44 14.27
CA PRO A 268 0.21 11.08 14.18
C PRO A 268 -0.04 9.95 13.16
N PHE A 269 -0.89 9.02 13.55
CA PHE A 269 -1.30 7.86 12.76
C PHE A 269 -2.82 7.69 12.86
N ALA A 270 -3.37 6.59 12.37
CA ALA A 270 -4.80 6.33 12.50
C ALA A 270 -5.05 4.88 12.93
N ILE A 271 -6.10 4.71 13.74
CA ILE A 271 -6.53 3.39 14.20
C ILE A 271 -8.04 3.24 14.02
N GLY A 272 -8.52 2.00 13.95
CA GLY A 272 -9.94 1.72 13.92
C GLY A 272 -10.24 0.26 13.65
N ASN A 273 -11.29 0.00 12.87
CA ASN A 273 -11.76 -1.33 12.55
C ASN A 273 -11.96 -1.48 11.04
N ARG A 274 -11.97 -2.71 10.53
CA ARG A 274 -12.39 -2.97 9.15
C ARG A 274 -13.91 -3.03 9.10
N VAL A 275 -14.53 -2.34 8.15
CA VAL A 275 -15.95 -2.52 7.81
C VAL A 275 -16.08 -3.41 6.58
N GLU A 276 -17.07 -4.30 6.56
CA GLU A 276 -17.43 -5.14 5.43
C GLU A 276 -18.92 -5.04 5.10
N HIS A 277 -19.24 -5.01 3.81
CA HIS A 277 -20.58 -5.05 3.25
C HIS A 277 -20.63 -6.07 2.11
N THR A 278 -21.81 -6.54 1.71
CA THR A 278 -21.93 -7.17 0.39
C THR A 278 -21.62 -6.13 -0.68
N GLN A 279 -20.95 -6.54 -1.76
CA GLN A 279 -20.57 -5.65 -2.85
C GLN A 279 -21.80 -5.06 -3.56
N ASP A 280 -22.92 -5.79 -3.57
CA ASP A 280 -24.22 -5.34 -4.09
C ASP A 280 -24.71 -4.04 -3.42
N ILE A 281 -24.52 -3.90 -2.11
CA ILE A 281 -24.91 -2.69 -1.37
C ILE A 281 -24.09 -1.50 -1.87
N ILE A 282 -22.78 -1.69 -2.02
CA ILE A 282 -21.87 -0.64 -2.48
C ILE A 282 -22.14 -0.28 -3.95
N ASN A 283 -22.33 -1.28 -4.82
CA ASN A 283 -22.68 -1.08 -6.23
C ASN A 283 -24.00 -0.30 -6.34
N SER A 284 -25.03 -0.71 -5.60
CA SER A 284 -26.33 -0.03 -5.60
C SER A 284 -26.24 1.39 -5.06
N ALA A 285 -25.44 1.63 -4.02
CA ALA A 285 -25.22 2.96 -3.47
C ALA A 285 -24.50 3.89 -4.46
N GLN A 286 -23.53 3.37 -5.22
CA GLN A 286 -22.75 4.16 -6.18
C GLN A 286 -23.48 4.35 -7.52
N TRP A 287 -24.11 3.29 -8.04
CA TRP A 287 -24.58 3.21 -9.42
C TRP A 287 -26.10 3.03 -9.57
N ARG A 288 -26.84 2.85 -8.47
CA ARG A 288 -28.28 2.51 -8.46
C ARG A 288 -28.62 1.15 -9.07
N THR A 289 -27.62 0.33 -9.35
CA THR A 289 -27.72 -1.03 -9.86
C THR A 289 -26.68 -1.91 -9.17
N LYS A 290 -26.95 -3.21 -9.08
CA LYS A 290 -26.01 -4.20 -8.53
C LYS A 290 -24.80 -4.41 -9.42
N GLU A 291 -24.93 -4.19 -10.71
CA GLU A 291 -23.85 -4.37 -11.69
C GLU A 291 -23.91 -3.27 -12.74
N LEU A 292 -22.73 -2.83 -13.17
CA LEU A 292 -22.55 -1.85 -14.24
C LEU A 292 -21.64 -2.45 -15.31
N PRO A 293 -22.13 -2.68 -16.54
CA PRO A 293 -21.34 -3.28 -17.61
C PRO A 293 -20.05 -2.51 -17.91
N GLY A 294 -18.96 -3.23 -18.17
CA GLY A 294 -17.67 -2.65 -18.56
C GLY A 294 -16.87 -1.97 -17.44
N VAL A 295 -17.30 -2.10 -16.18
CA VAL A 295 -16.51 -1.74 -14.99
C VAL A 295 -16.34 -2.95 -14.06
N LYS A 296 -15.28 -2.93 -13.24
CA LYS A 296 -15.11 -3.84 -12.09
C LYS A 296 -16.02 -3.39 -10.94
N ALA A 297 -15.92 -3.98 -9.74
CA ALA A 297 -16.71 -3.58 -8.57
C ALA A 297 -16.56 -2.11 -8.14
N ALA A 298 -17.66 -1.55 -7.59
CA ALA A 298 -17.75 -0.17 -7.14
C ALA A 298 -16.87 0.10 -5.92
N ASP A 299 -16.35 1.32 -5.89
CA ASP A 299 -15.37 1.79 -4.96
C ASP A 299 -15.94 3.01 -4.19
N TYR A 300 -15.43 3.30 -2.99
CA TYR A 300 -15.78 4.51 -2.25
C TYR A 300 -14.58 5.09 -1.51
N ALA A 301 -14.68 6.39 -1.20
CA ALA A 301 -13.81 7.10 -0.28
C ALA A 301 -14.66 8.11 0.50
N LEU A 302 -14.75 7.94 1.81
CA LEU A 302 -15.57 8.76 2.70
C LEU A 302 -14.70 9.41 3.77
N THR A 303 -15.04 10.64 4.13
CA THR A 303 -14.35 11.41 5.17
C THR A 303 -15.34 12.17 6.07
N PHE A 304 -15.00 12.23 7.34
CA PHE A 304 -15.69 12.97 8.37
C PHE A 304 -14.65 13.73 9.19
N ASN A 305 -14.63 15.05 9.01
CA ASN A 305 -13.80 15.92 9.82
C ASN A 305 -14.58 16.26 11.09
N ASP A 306 -14.27 15.53 12.16
CA ASP A 306 -14.67 15.90 13.52
C ASP A 306 -13.68 16.94 14.08
N ALA A 307 -14.10 17.72 15.08
CA ALA A 307 -13.23 18.64 15.81
C ALA A 307 -12.14 17.90 16.60
N SER A 308 -12.42 16.66 17.03
CA SER A 308 -11.51 15.87 17.87
C SER A 308 -10.58 14.98 17.05
N ASN A 309 -11.14 14.01 16.31
CA ASN A 309 -10.37 12.99 15.58
C ASN A 309 -10.98 12.79 14.17
N PRO A 310 -10.30 13.22 13.08
CA PRO A 310 -10.84 13.04 11.73
C PRO A 310 -10.96 11.55 11.38
N VAL A 311 -12.13 11.13 10.90
CA VAL A 311 -12.43 9.74 10.52
C VAL A 311 -12.52 9.60 9.02
N TYR A 312 -11.92 8.57 8.46
CA TYR A 312 -11.95 8.32 7.02
C TYR A 312 -11.89 6.84 6.69
N THR A 313 -12.34 6.51 5.47
CA THR A 313 -12.17 5.17 4.91
C THR A 313 -10.75 5.01 4.38
N PHE A 314 -10.06 3.97 4.78
CA PHE A 314 -8.71 3.64 4.34
C PHE A 314 -8.66 2.24 3.72
N CYS A 315 -7.75 2.05 2.77
CA CYS A 315 -7.54 0.78 2.07
C CYS A 315 -8.85 0.10 1.57
N MET A 316 -9.84 0.85 1.06
CA MET A 316 -11.11 0.28 0.59
C MET A 316 -10.92 -0.68 -0.61
N CYS A 317 -11.28 -1.94 -0.45
CA CYS A 317 -11.08 -3.06 -1.36
C CYS A 317 -12.42 -3.54 -1.95
N PRO A 318 -12.75 -3.14 -3.20
CA PRO A 318 -13.96 -3.62 -3.87
C PRO A 318 -13.83 -5.09 -4.23
N GLY A 319 -14.92 -5.84 -4.12
CA GLY A 319 -15.02 -7.24 -4.48
C GLY A 319 -13.83 -8.02 -3.95
N GLY A 320 -13.55 -7.85 -2.65
CA GLY A 320 -12.38 -8.31 -1.93
C GLY A 320 -12.73 -9.04 -0.64
N ASN A 321 -11.70 -9.38 0.13
CA ASN A 321 -11.80 -10.06 1.41
C ASN A 321 -11.11 -9.27 2.52
N VAL A 322 -11.62 -9.40 3.75
CA VAL A 322 -10.92 -9.05 4.97
C VAL A 322 -9.90 -10.16 5.26
N VAL A 323 -8.71 -9.79 5.69
CA VAL A 323 -7.63 -10.75 6.00
C VAL A 323 -7.21 -10.61 7.45
N SER A 324 -6.83 -11.72 8.07
CA SER A 324 -6.12 -11.72 9.36
C SER A 324 -4.63 -11.51 9.09
N ALA A 325 -4.08 -10.39 9.54
CA ALA A 325 -2.74 -9.94 9.20
C ALA A 325 -1.82 -9.71 10.44
N PRO A 326 -1.80 -10.62 11.45
CA PRO A 326 -0.84 -10.50 12.54
C PRO A 326 0.59 -10.72 12.02
N PRO A 327 1.55 -9.85 12.39
CA PRO A 327 2.95 -9.99 12.01
C PRO A 327 3.73 -10.89 12.98
N THR A 328 3.26 -11.01 14.22
CA THR A 328 3.85 -11.82 15.30
C THR A 328 2.77 -12.56 16.09
N HIS A 329 3.14 -13.51 16.93
CA HIS A 329 2.23 -14.20 17.83
C HIS A 329 1.71 -13.26 18.92
N GLY A 330 0.52 -13.59 19.47
CA GLY A 330 -0.08 -12.85 20.58
C GLY A 330 -0.66 -11.48 20.21
N VAL A 331 -0.72 -11.14 18.91
CA VAL A 331 -1.40 -9.94 18.41
C VAL A 331 -2.44 -10.31 17.37
N ASN A 332 -3.48 -9.48 17.23
CA ASN A 332 -4.57 -9.72 16.29
C ASN A 332 -4.89 -8.44 15.52
N LEU A 333 -4.74 -8.52 14.21
CA LEU A 333 -4.89 -7.42 13.27
C LEU A 333 -5.66 -7.88 12.05
N VAL A 334 -6.40 -6.95 11.47
CA VAL A 334 -7.08 -7.16 10.19
C VAL A 334 -6.58 -6.18 9.15
N ASN A 335 -6.65 -6.60 7.89
CA ASN A 335 -6.50 -5.73 6.72
C ASN A 335 -7.48 -6.19 5.64
N GLY A 336 -7.24 -5.87 4.37
CA GLY A 336 -8.02 -6.42 3.29
C GLY A 336 -7.32 -6.37 1.94
N MET A 337 -7.83 -7.20 1.05
CA MET A 337 -7.23 -7.47 -0.25
C MET A 337 -8.32 -7.69 -1.30
N SER A 338 -7.98 -7.47 -2.56
CA SER A 338 -8.80 -7.90 -3.69
C SER A 338 -7.91 -8.49 -4.77
N ASN A 339 -8.48 -9.40 -5.56
CA ASN A 339 -7.87 -9.83 -6.81
C ASN A 339 -8.17 -8.83 -7.93
N TYR A 340 -7.42 -8.93 -9.03
CA TYR A 340 -7.52 -8.00 -10.17
C TYR A 340 -8.94 -7.85 -10.74
N LYS A 341 -9.73 -8.92 -10.72
CA LYS A 341 -11.11 -8.90 -11.19
C LYS A 341 -12.07 -8.18 -10.24
N ARG A 342 -11.72 -8.02 -8.96
CA ARG A 342 -12.56 -7.44 -7.89
C ARG A 342 -13.98 -8.03 -7.93
N ASN A 343 -14.07 -9.35 -7.89
CA ASN A 343 -15.31 -10.10 -8.10
C ASN A 343 -15.65 -11.03 -6.93
N TYR A 344 -15.08 -10.82 -5.75
CA TYR A 344 -15.59 -11.45 -4.54
C TYR A 344 -16.93 -10.81 -4.09
N PRO A 345 -17.73 -11.50 -3.27
CA PRO A 345 -19.06 -11.02 -2.88
C PRO A 345 -19.06 -9.79 -1.97
N PHE A 346 -17.91 -9.41 -1.40
CA PHE A 346 -17.81 -8.40 -0.35
C PHE A 346 -17.00 -7.18 -0.76
N ALA A 347 -17.36 -6.03 -0.20
CA ALA A 347 -16.57 -4.81 -0.20
C ALA A 347 -16.09 -4.56 1.22
N ASN A 348 -14.84 -4.17 1.42
CA ASN A 348 -14.37 -3.83 2.75
C ASN A 348 -13.44 -2.62 2.78
N SER A 349 -13.36 -1.92 3.90
CA SER A 349 -12.39 -0.83 4.12
C SER A 349 -12.10 -0.66 5.59
N ALA A 350 -10.92 -0.15 5.95
CA ALA A 350 -10.71 0.34 7.31
C ALA A 350 -11.51 1.63 7.54
N ILE A 351 -12.18 1.75 8.68
CA ILE A 351 -12.79 2.99 9.19
C ILE A 351 -11.93 3.47 10.34
N VAL A 352 -11.02 4.39 10.04
CA VAL A 352 -9.95 4.79 10.95
C VAL A 352 -10.09 6.24 11.34
N ALA A 353 -9.77 6.52 12.61
CA ALA A 353 -9.73 7.86 13.16
C ALA A 353 -8.28 8.28 13.39
N GLY A 354 -7.94 9.51 13.03
CA GLY A 354 -6.62 10.08 13.31
C GLY A 354 -6.37 10.11 14.82
N LEU A 355 -5.18 9.73 15.24
CA LEU A 355 -4.74 9.65 16.62
C LEU A 355 -3.38 10.35 16.76
N ASP A 356 -3.30 11.22 17.75
CA ASP A 356 -2.07 11.83 18.22
C ASP A 356 -1.87 11.38 19.67
N LEU A 357 -0.84 10.55 19.91
CA LEU A 357 -0.61 9.98 21.24
C LEU A 357 -0.29 11.05 22.29
N LYS A 358 0.32 12.18 21.89
CA LYS A 358 0.62 13.27 22.83
C LYS A 358 -0.68 13.85 23.40
N LYS A 359 -1.66 14.07 22.53
CA LYS A 359 -3.00 14.53 22.91
C LYS A 359 -3.78 13.46 23.65
N GLN A 360 -3.67 12.20 23.22
CA GLN A 360 -4.36 11.07 23.83
C GLN A 360 -3.93 10.83 25.28
N LEU A 361 -2.63 10.97 25.57
CA LEU A 361 -2.04 10.72 26.88
C LEU A 361 -1.82 11.99 27.71
N GLY A 362 -2.02 13.18 27.12
CA GLY A 362 -1.87 14.47 27.78
C GLY A 362 -0.42 14.84 28.13
N ARG A 363 0.57 14.23 27.47
CA ARG A 363 2.01 14.48 27.69
C ARG A 363 2.84 14.12 26.47
N GLU A 364 4.10 14.53 26.47
CA GLU A 364 5.08 14.02 25.50
C GLU A 364 5.24 12.50 25.63
N VAL A 365 5.43 11.85 24.48
CA VAL A 365 5.51 10.39 24.34
C VAL A 365 6.80 10.08 23.61
N GLN A 366 7.59 9.14 24.15
CA GLN A 366 8.83 8.72 23.51
C GLN A 366 8.56 7.73 22.37
N PRO A 367 9.43 7.62 21.34
CA PRO A 367 9.20 6.73 20.21
C PRO A 367 8.94 5.26 20.59
N LEU A 368 9.74 4.70 21.51
CA LEU A 368 9.55 3.33 22.00
C LEU A 368 8.21 3.17 22.74
N GLU A 369 7.84 4.17 23.54
CA GLU A 369 6.56 4.17 24.24
C GLU A 369 5.37 4.18 23.26
N ALA A 370 5.50 4.89 22.14
CA ALA A 370 4.48 4.89 21.09
C ALA A 370 4.33 3.50 20.42
N LEU A 371 5.44 2.81 20.16
CA LEU A 371 5.42 1.44 19.64
C LEU A 371 4.77 0.48 20.65
N ASP A 372 5.16 0.55 21.92
CA ASP A 372 4.60 -0.26 22.99
C ASP A 372 3.11 -0.03 23.17
N TRP A 373 2.66 1.23 23.11
CA TRP A 373 1.25 1.58 23.21
C TRP A 373 0.43 0.90 22.10
N VAL A 374 0.92 0.95 20.87
CA VAL A 374 0.26 0.28 19.73
C VAL A 374 0.28 -1.22 19.94
N MET A 375 1.44 -1.83 20.22
CA MET A 375 1.55 -3.28 20.41
C MET A 375 0.63 -3.79 21.54
N ASN A 376 0.51 -3.05 22.64
CA ASN A 376 -0.40 -3.40 23.73
C ASN A 376 -1.87 -3.37 23.30
N LEU A 377 -2.26 -2.44 22.43
CA LEU A 377 -3.58 -2.45 21.82
C LEU A 377 -3.79 -3.68 20.92
N GLU A 378 -2.79 -4.07 20.12
CA GLU A 378 -2.85 -5.26 19.27
C GLU A 378 -2.96 -6.56 20.09
N ARG A 379 -2.24 -6.64 21.22
CA ARG A 379 -2.34 -7.75 22.20
C ARG A 379 -3.71 -7.77 22.88
N LYS A 380 -4.27 -6.62 23.20
CA LYS A 380 -5.62 -6.51 23.80
C LYS A 380 -6.67 -7.14 22.89
N PHE A 381 -6.60 -6.91 21.57
CA PHE A 381 -7.51 -7.53 20.61
C PHE A 381 -7.32 -9.05 20.51
N TYR A 382 -6.08 -9.55 20.58
CA TYR A 382 -5.79 -10.99 20.62
C TYR A 382 -6.36 -11.64 21.88
N ASN A 383 -6.08 -11.05 23.04
CA ASN A 383 -6.49 -11.58 24.35
C ASN A 383 -8.01 -11.57 24.53
N TYR A 384 -8.71 -10.62 23.90
CA TYR A 384 -10.19 -10.55 23.98
C TYR A 384 -10.87 -11.81 23.43
N VAL A 385 -10.28 -12.43 22.40
CA VAL A 385 -10.83 -13.62 21.73
C VAL A 385 -10.01 -14.89 21.98
N ASP A 386 -8.92 -14.78 22.74
CA ASP A 386 -7.92 -15.84 22.93
C ASP A 386 -7.43 -16.47 21.61
N GLY A 387 -7.04 -15.61 20.65
CA GLY A 387 -6.59 -16.07 19.33
C GLY A 387 -6.83 -15.09 18.19
N TYR A 388 -7.13 -15.64 17.02
CA TYR A 388 -7.23 -14.91 15.75
C TYR A 388 -8.67 -14.71 15.24
N ASP A 389 -9.69 -15.08 16.02
CA ASP A 389 -11.05 -14.66 15.70
C ASP A 389 -11.16 -13.12 15.73
N ALA A 390 -12.11 -12.51 15.03
CA ALA A 390 -12.22 -11.04 15.02
C ALA A 390 -13.30 -10.58 16.01
N PRO A 391 -12.97 -9.71 16.99
CA PRO A 391 -13.98 -8.89 17.67
C PRO A 391 -14.82 -8.15 16.63
N ALA A 392 -16.14 -8.21 16.73
CA ALA A 392 -17.05 -7.73 15.69
C ALA A 392 -18.37 -7.18 16.24
N VAL A 393 -18.97 -6.26 15.48
CA VAL A 393 -20.27 -5.64 15.76
C VAL A 393 -20.88 -5.15 14.44
N LYS A 394 -22.21 -5.27 14.26
CA LYS A 394 -22.90 -4.64 13.13
C LYS A 394 -22.80 -3.13 13.23
N VAL A 395 -22.64 -2.45 12.10
CA VAL A 395 -22.52 -0.98 12.05
C VAL A 395 -23.74 -0.33 12.70
N ALA A 396 -24.96 -0.81 12.42
CA ALA A 396 -26.18 -0.31 13.05
C ALA A 396 -26.17 -0.46 14.58
N ASP A 397 -25.70 -1.59 15.11
CA ASP A 397 -25.64 -1.83 16.56
C ASP A 397 -24.57 -0.93 17.21
N PHE A 398 -23.40 -0.81 16.60
CA PHE A 398 -22.33 0.09 17.03
C PHE A 398 -22.79 1.55 17.12
N ILE A 399 -23.46 2.05 16.08
CA ILE A 399 -24.02 3.42 16.05
C ILE A 399 -24.99 3.66 17.23
N ASN A 400 -25.72 2.62 17.63
CA ASN A 400 -26.74 2.68 18.68
C ASN A 400 -26.21 2.28 20.07
N GLY A 401 -24.92 1.98 20.21
CA GLY A 401 -24.33 1.52 21.48
C GLY A 401 -24.84 0.16 21.94
N LYS A 402 -25.09 -0.76 20.99
CA LYS A 402 -25.53 -2.13 21.24
C LYS A 402 -24.47 -3.13 20.75
N THR A 403 -24.53 -4.34 21.30
CA THR A 403 -23.76 -5.50 20.83
C THR A 403 -24.57 -6.33 19.83
N THR A 404 -23.88 -7.07 18.96
CA THR A 404 -24.51 -7.95 17.96
C THR A 404 -24.45 -9.40 18.40
N SER A 405 -25.56 -10.14 18.37
CA SER A 405 -25.59 -11.58 18.69
C SER A 405 -25.46 -12.50 17.47
N ILE A 406 -25.87 -12.04 16.28
CA ILE A 406 -25.86 -12.83 15.04
C ILE A 406 -25.27 -11.98 13.92
N PHE A 407 -24.22 -12.49 13.28
CA PHE A 407 -23.56 -11.87 12.13
C PHE A 407 -24.06 -12.47 10.82
N PRO A 408 -24.17 -11.67 9.74
CA PRO A 408 -24.28 -12.22 8.40
C PRO A 408 -22.96 -12.86 7.96
N GLU A 409 -22.96 -13.49 6.78
CA GLU A 409 -21.75 -14.04 6.17
C GLU A 409 -20.67 -12.96 6.04
N SER A 410 -19.41 -13.37 6.24
CA SER A 410 -18.23 -12.51 6.16
C SER A 410 -17.12 -13.22 5.40
N SER A 411 -16.25 -12.45 4.76
CA SER A 411 -15.05 -12.98 4.10
C SER A 411 -13.88 -13.25 5.06
N TYR A 412 -13.99 -12.83 6.33
CA TYR A 412 -12.94 -13.03 7.32
C TYR A 412 -12.60 -14.53 7.45
N PRO A 413 -11.31 -14.94 7.45
CA PRO A 413 -10.94 -16.36 7.38
C PRO A 413 -11.20 -17.16 8.66
N PHE A 414 -11.56 -16.51 9.76
CA PHE A 414 -11.84 -17.12 11.06
C PHE A 414 -13.21 -16.68 11.60
N ASP A 415 -13.57 -17.04 12.84
CA ASP A 415 -14.87 -16.70 13.40
C ASP A 415 -14.96 -15.22 13.79
N LEU A 416 -16.18 -14.68 13.77
CA LEU A 416 -16.50 -13.37 14.34
C LEU A 416 -16.99 -13.55 15.78
N ARG A 417 -16.45 -12.73 16.70
CA ARG A 417 -16.80 -12.74 18.12
C ARG A 417 -17.49 -11.43 18.48
N THR A 418 -18.67 -11.51 19.07
CA THR A 418 -19.37 -10.33 19.58
C THR A 418 -18.48 -9.52 20.50
N ALA A 419 -18.37 -8.22 20.24
CA ALA A 419 -17.63 -7.29 21.10
C ALA A 419 -18.36 -5.96 21.25
N ASP A 420 -18.23 -5.35 22.43
CA ASP A 420 -18.37 -3.91 22.56
C ASP A 420 -17.02 -3.27 22.23
N MET A 421 -16.96 -2.57 21.10
CA MET A 421 -15.73 -1.90 20.66
C MET A 421 -15.29 -0.80 21.63
N ALA A 422 -16.20 -0.27 22.47
CA ALA A 422 -15.87 0.68 23.52
C ALA A 422 -14.93 0.09 24.59
N ASP A 423 -14.96 -1.24 24.79
CA ASP A 423 -14.04 -1.92 25.69
C ASP A 423 -12.64 -2.05 25.09
N LEU A 424 -12.50 -1.94 23.77
CA LEU A 424 -11.28 -2.24 23.03
C LEU A 424 -10.51 -1.00 22.61
N LEU A 425 -11.20 0.06 22.13
CA LEU A 425 -10.58 1.27 21.60
C LEU A 425 -10.79 2.50 22.52
N PRO A 426 -9.96 3.56 22.37
CA PRO A 426 -10.15 4.81 23.11
C PRO A 426 -11.52 5.46 22.88
N ALA A 427 -12.11 6.04 23.93
CA ALA A 427 -13.47 6.59 23.89
C ALA A 427 -13.65 7.71 22.86
N ASN A 428 -12.66 8.58 22.66
CA ASN A 428 -12.68 9.62 21.63
C ASN A 428 -12.75 9.02 20.22
N ILE A 429 -11.99 7.95 19.95
CA ILE A 429 -12.00 7.23 18.67
C ILE A 429 -13.39 6.63 18.42
N ILE A 430 -13.97 5.97 19.44
CA ILE A 430 -15.30 5.37 19.36
C ILE A 430 -16.38 6.41 19.06
N ASN A 431 -16.35 7.55 19.76
CA ASN A 431 -17.31 8.63 19.56
C ASN A 431 -17.21 9.21 18.14
N SER A 432 -16.00 9.53 17.67
CA SER A 432 -15.81 10.06 16.31
C SER A 432 -16.22 9.03 15.24
N GLN A 433 -15.94 7.74 15.43
CA GLN A 433 -16.38 6.68 14.52
C GLN A 433 -17.92 6.57 14.45
N LYS A 434 -18.62 6.65 15.59
CA LYS A 434 -20.10 6.61 15.61
C LYS A 434 -20.70 7.77 14.79
N GLU A 435 -20.20 8.99 14.97
CA GLU A 435 -20.67 10.14 14.19
C GLU A 435 -20.34 10.01 12.70
N ALA A 436 -19.13 9.55 12.39
CA ALA A 436 -18.71 9.32 11.02
C ALA A 436 -19.60 8.30 10.31
N LEU A 437 -19.91 7.16 10.97
CA LEU A 437 -20.74 6.11 10.39
C LEU A 437 -22.20 6.55 10.18
N ARG A 438 -22.75 7.38 11.08
CA ARG A 438 -24.07 8.02 10.86
C ARG A 438 -24.05 8.89 9.60
N LYS A 439 -22.97 9.67 9.39
CA LYS A 439 -22.81 10.47 8.17
C LYS A 439 -22.61 9.59 6.94
N PHE A 440 -21.78 8.56 7.02
CA PHE A 440 -21.48 7.66 5.91
C PHE A 440 -22.74 6.92 5.45
N ASN A 441 -23.62 6.50 6.36
CA ASN A 441 -24.91 5.90 6.01
C ASN A 441 -25.85 6.88 5.27
N LYS A 442 -25.80 8.17 5.60
CA LYS A 442 -26.55 9.22 4.86
C LYS A 442 -25.97 9.43 3.46
N GLN A 443 -24.64 9.34 3.30
CA GLN A 443 -23.96 9.51 2.01
C GLN A 443 -24.09 8.28 1.10
N MET A 444 -24.06 7.09 1.70
CA MET A 444 -24.16 5.79 1.05
C MET A 444 -25.22 4.96 1.76
N LYS A 445 -26.44 4.96 1.21
CA LYS A 445 -27.57 4.22 1.78
C LYS A 445 -27.23 2.73 1.95
N GLY A 446 -27.46 2.20 3.14
CA GLY A 446 -27.21 0.79 3.48
C GLY A 446 -25.84 0.54 4.10
N PHE A 447 -25.05 1.58 4.38
CA PHE A 447 -23.77 1.45 5.05
C PHE A 447 -23.90 0.88 6.48
N ASP A 448 -25.04 1.10 7.13
CA ASP A 448 -25.37 0.56 8.46
C ASP A 448 -25.61 -0.96 8.49
N GLN A 449 -25.76 -1.60 7.32
CA GLN A 449 -25.92 -3.05 7.19
C GLN A 449 -24.59 -3.81 7.28
N GLY A 450 -23.45 -3.10 7.32
CA GLY A 450 -22.14 -3.72 7.37
C GLY A 450 -21.76 -4.29 8.73
N ILE A 451 -20.63 -4.98 8.76
CA ILE A 451 -19.98 -5.49 9.98
C ILE A 451 -18.69 -4.69 10.20
N LEU A 452 -18.51 -4.12 11.39
CA LEU A 452 -17.21 -3.66 11.88
C LEU A 452 -16.50 -4.80 12.58
N MET A 453 -15.24 -5.05 12.26
CA MET A 453 -14.47 -6.16 12.81
C MET A 453 -12.99 -5.85 12.95
N GLY A 454 -12.35 -6.48 13.94
CA GLY A 454 -10.92 -6.50 14.15
C GLY A 454 -10.27 -5.13 14.40
N LEU A 455 -8.95 -5.13 14.57
CA LEU A 455 -8.16 -3.91 14.71
C LEU A 455 -7.41 -3.59 13.42
N GLU A 456 -7.56 -2.35 12.97
CA GLU A 456 -6.70 -1.69 11.98
C GLU A 456 -5.83 -0.68 12.71
N SER A 457 -4.60 -1.07 13.10
CA SER A 457 -3.63 -0.19 13.79
C SER A 457 -2.44 0.20 12.93
N ARG A 458 -2.21 -0.52 11.83
CA ARG A 458 -1.01 -0.40 11.00
C ARG A 458 -1.29 0.30 9.68
N THR A 459 -1.96 1.45 9.74
CA THR A 459 -2.25 2.29 8.56
C THR A 459 -1.04 3.10 8.11
N SER A 460 -0.15 3.42 9.06
CA SER A 460 1.11 4.14 8.87
C SER A 460 1.96 3.99 10.13
N SER A 461 3.27 4.23 10.03
CA SER A 461 4.15 4.22 11.20
C SER A 461 3.72 5.25 12.27
N PRO A 462 3.70 4.85 13.57
CA PRO A 462 3.44 5.76 14.70
C PRO A 462 4.66 6.62 15.07
N ILE A 463 5.83 6.33 14.48
CA ILE A 463 7.07 7.08 14.64
C ILE A 463 7.68 7.42 13.29
N GLN A 464 8.51 8.45 13.25
CA GLN A 464 9.19 8.91 12.04
C GLN A 464 10.66 9.13 12.36
N ALA A 465 11.54 8.61 11.50
CA ALA A 465 12.98 8.81 11.63
C ALA A 465 13.35 10.26 11.30
N ASP A 466 14.37 10.79 11.97
CA ASP A 466 15.01 12.04 11.54
C ASP A 466 16.04 11.71 10.45
N ARG A 467 15.79 12.27 9.26
CA ARG A 467 16.57 11.97 8.05
C ARG A 467 16.41 13.05 7.00
N SER A 468 17.35 13.07 6.06
CA SER A 468 17.24 13.87 4.85
C SER A 468 16.03 13.46 4.00
N ARG A 469 15.64 14.37 3.10
CA ARG A 469 14.57 14.12 2.13
C ARG A 469 14.86 12.88 1.28
N GLU A 470 16.12 12.61 0.98
CA GLU A 470 16.59 11.52 0.16
C GLU A 470 16.71 10.19 0.93
N GLY A 471 16.75 10.20 2.26
CA GLY A 471 16.77 8.96 3.05
C GLY A 471 17.86 8.86 4.11
N LEU A 472 18.88 9.72 4.05
CA LEU A 472 20.06 9.62 4.92
C LEU A 472 19.69 9.97 6.37
N CYS A 473 19.88 9.04 7.30
CA CYS A 473 19.63 9.27 8.73
C CYS A 473 20.54 10.37 9.28
N ASP A 474 19.98 11.25 10.11
CA ASP A 474 20.76 12.32 10.74
C ASP A 474 21.88 11.74 11.63
N GLY A 475 23.08 12.32 11.54
CA GLY A 475 24.27 11.81 12.22
C GLY A 475 24.95 10.60 11.56
N PHE A 476 24.45 10.10 10.42
CA PHE A 476 25.05 8.99 9.69
C PHE A 476 25.58 9.41 8.31
N ILE A 477 26.63 8.73 7.84
CA ILE A 477 27.24 8.99 6.53
C ILE A 477 26.67 8.08 5.43
N ASN A 478 26.36 6.83 5.77
CA ASN A 478 26.02 5.78 4.81
C ASN A 478 24.78 4.94 5.19
N LEU A 479 24.02 5.35 6.20
CA LEU A 479 22.79 4.68 6.63
C LEU A 479 21.54 5.45 6.16
N TYR A 480 20.77 4.82 5.28
CA TYR A 480 19.52 5.34 4.76
C TYR A 480 18.34 4.57 5.34
N PHE A 481 17.25 5.27 5.68
CA PHE A 481 16.00 4.63 6.07
C PHE A 481 14.84 5.14 5.21
N VAL A 482 14.22 4.26 4.43
CA VAL A 482 13.20 4.61 3.43
C VAL A 482 11.92 3.80 3.57
N GLY A 483 10.91 4.18 2.81
CA GLY A 483 9.62 3.51 2.77
C GLY A 483 8.75 3.87 3.96
N GLU A 484 7.69 3.08 4.17
CA GLU A 484 6.69 3.35 5.21
C GLU A 484 7.28 3.28 6.62
N GLY A 485 8.29 2.41 6.80
CA GLY A 485 9.00 2.26 8.07
C GLY A 485 9.63 3.57 8.53
N SER A 486 10.23 4.33 7.62
CA SER A 486 10.84 5.63 7.94
C SER A 486 9.82 6.71 8.36
N GLY A 487 8.53 6.52 8.06
CA GLY A 487 7.46 7.50 8.31
C GLY A 487 7.18 8.50 7.18
N PHE A 488 7.85 8.38 6.02
CA PHE A 488 7.77 9.35 4.90
C PHE A 488 6.94 8.90 3.68
N SER A 489 6.42 7.67 3.70
CA SER A 489 5.52 7.17 2.64
C SER A 489 4.32 6.41 3.25
N GLY A 490 3.35 6.05 2.42
CA GLY A 490 2.08 5.44 2.89
C GLY A 490 1.36 4.65 1.79
N GLY A 491 2.13 4.01 0.91
CA GLY A 491 1.61 3.15 -0.14
C GLY A 491 2.68 2.78 -1.17
N ILE A 492 2.41 1.71 -1.92
CA ILE A 492 3.34 1.04 -2.86
C ILE A 492 4.17 2.02 -3.69
N VAL A 493 3.50 2.95 -4.41
CA VAL A 493 4.17 3.90 -5.29
C VAL A 493 5.01 4.93 -4.52
N SER A 494 4.47 5.46 -3.42
CA SER A 494 5.22 6.44 -2.61
C SER A 494 6.44 5.82 -1.95
N SER A 495 6.35 4.57 -1.51
CA SER A 495 7.48 3.85 -0.91
C SER A 495 8.52 3.49 -1.97
N GLY A 496 8.11 3.01 -3.15
CA GLY A 496 9.02 2.80 -4.27
C GLY A 496 9.74 4.08 -4.66
N ALA A 497 9.03 5.20 -4.78
CA ALA A 497 9.63 6.49 -5.12
C ALA A 497 10.62 7.00 -4.06
N ASP A 498 10.35 6.76 -2.79
CA ASP A 498 11.27 7.09 -1.69
C ASP A 498 12.56 6.25 -1.77
N GLY A 499 12.43 4.96 -2.09
CA GLY A 499 13.57 4.07 -2.33
C GLY A 499 14.42 4.47 -3.56
N ILE A 500 13.77 4.87 -4.65
CA ILE A 500 14.43 5.40 -5.86
C ILE A 500 15.27 6.64 -5.53
N LYS A 501 14.73 7.55 -4.73
CA LYS A 501 15.42 8.79 -4.35
C LYS A 501 16.68 8.52 -3.54
N ALA A 502 16.62 7.60 -2.57
CA ALA A 502 17.81 7.18 -1.83
C ALA A 502 18.88 6.59 -2.76
N ALA A 503 18.48 5.72 -3.68
CA ALA A 503 19.40 5.13 -4.64
C ALA A 503 20.07 6.17 -5.55
N ILE A 504 19.31 7.16 -6.04
CA ILE A 504 19.85 8.25 -6.86
C ILE A 504 20.78 9.15 -6.05
N ASP A 505 20.46 9.44 -4.78
CA ASP A 505 21.34 10.22 -3.90
C ASP A 505 22.68 9.52 -3.67
N ILE A 506 22.65 8.22 -3.34
CA ILE A 506 23.85 7.39 -3.21
C ILE A 506 24.67 7.42 -4.50
N ALA A 507 24.02 7.21 -5.66
CA ALA A 507 24.71 7.23 -6.94
C ALA A 507 25.35 8.58 -7.26
N ARG A 508 24.69 9.70 -6.93
CA ARG A 508 25.24 11.05 -7.15
C ARG A 508 26.43 11.39 -6.27
N LYS A 509 26.54 10.79 -5.09
CA LYS A 509 27.71 10.96 -4.21
C LYS A 509 28.96 10.28 -4.75
N GLU A 510 28.78 9.32 -5.65
CA GLU A 510 29.85 8.50 -6.23
C GLU A 510 30.11 8.77 -7.72
N ALA A 511 29.24 9.54 -8.37
CA ALA A 511 29.37 10.00 -9.76
C ALA A 511 30.32 11.20 -9.87
#